data_AF-A0A4Y7RW87-F1
#
_entry.id   AF-A0A4Y7RW87-F1
#
_cell.length_a   1.000
_cell.length_b   1.000
_cell.length_c   1.000
_cell.angle_alpha   90.00
_cell.angle_beta   90.00
_cell.angle_gamma   90.00
#
_symmetry.space_group_name_H-M   'P 1'
#
loop_
_entity.id
_entity.type
_entity.pdbx_description
1 polymer ?
#
loop_
_entity_poly.entity_id
_entity_poly.type
_entity_poly.pdbx_seq_one_letter_code
_entity_poly.pdbx_strand_id
1 'polypeptide(L)'
;MSKMRGFNLDLSWLTVANVLYLGIVAMALPIFLWNYALLHYDASEAGLFINLVPVFSVISAMLFLGERVNAGQLIAGGVVILGVLLSSGFSVKNRTIRSNWYDAGH
;
A
#
# COMPACT_ATOMS: atom_id res chain seq x y z
N MET A 1 28.04 5.23 28.62
CA MET A 1 27.31 4.04 28.11
C MET A 1 25.81 4.32 28.19
N SER A 2 25.18 4.47 27.03
CA SER A 2 23.76 4.81 26.86
C SER A 2 22.86 3.66 27.35
N LYS A 3 21.96 3.96 28.29
CA LYS A 3 20.93 3.04 28.80
C LYS A 3 20.04 2.63 27.62
N MET A 4 20.22 1.41 27.12
CA MET A 4 19.29 0.83 26.14
C MET A 4 17.91 0.78 26.82
N ARG A 5 16.92 1.46 26.23
CA ARG A 5 15.55 1.50 26.75
C ARG A 5 15.02 0.06 26.81
N GLY A 6 14.82 -0.45 28.03
CA GLY A 6 14.21 -1.75 28.26
C GLY A 6 12.81 -1.76 27.64
N PHE A 7 12.57 -2.73 26.78
CA PHE A 7 11.27 -2.99 26.18
C PHE A 7 10.38 -3.63 27.26
N ASN A 8 9.63 -2.81 28.00
CA ASN A 8 8.65 -3.30 28.96
C ASN A 8 7.43 -3.79 28.18
N LEU A 9 7.36 -5.10 27.94
CA LEU A 9 6.19 -5.76 27.40
C LEU A 9 5.14 -5.84 28.51
N ASP A 10 4.39 -4.76 28.70
CA ASP A 10 3.14 -4.84 29.45
C ASP A 10 2.20 -5.73 28.64
N LEU A 11 2.13 -7.01 29.03
CA LEU A 11 1.25 -8.05 28.49
C LEU A 11 -0.22 -7.81 28.91
N SER A 12 -0.63 -6.56 28.86
CA SER A 12 -2.04 -6.19 28.94
C SER A 12 -2.77 -6.86 27.78
N TRP A 13 -3.99 -7.32 28.06
CA TRP A 13 -4.87 -7.89 27.04
C TRP A 13 -5.07 -6.93 25.85
N LEU A 14 -5.05 -5.61 26.10
CA LEU A 14 -5.10 -4.61 25.04
C LEU A 14 -3.85 -4.63 24.14
N THR A 15 -2.67 -4.84 24.69
CA THR A 15 -1.42 -4.94 23.91
C THR A 15 -1.48 -6.16 23.00
N VAL A 16 -1.93 -7.30 23.53
CA VAL A 16 -2.08 -8.54 22.75
C VAL A 16 -3.12 -8.35 21.64
N ALA A 17 -4.26 -7.74 21.96
CA ALA A 17 -5.29 -7.43 20.96
C ALA A 17 -4.79 -6.48 19.86
N ASN A 18 -4.02 -5.44 20.21
CA ASN A 18 -3.43 -4.52 19.23
C ASN A 18 -2.41 -5.21 18.32
N VAL A 19 -1.56 -6.07 18.88
CA VAL A 19 -0.59 -6.84 18.10
C VAL A 19 -1.30 -7.80 17.14
N LEU A 20 -2.34 -8.50 17.60
CA LEU A 20 -3.17 -9.36 16.75
C LEU A 20 -3.89 -8.58 15.67
N TYR A 21 -4.45 -7.42 16.00
CA TYR A 21 -5.08 -6.53 15.04
C TYR A 21 -4.11 -6.10 13.94
N LEU A 22 -2.90 -5.66 14.29
CA LEU A 22 -1.88 -5.28 13.32
C LEU A 22 -1.43 -6.47 12.45
N GLY A 23 -1.19 -7.63 13.06
CA GLY A 23 -0.75 -8.82 12.32
C GLY A 23 -1.82 -9.35 11.36
N ILE A 24 -3.07 -9.44 11.81
CA ILE A 24 -4.15 -10.04 11.03
C ILE A 24 -4.77 -9.02 10.09
N VAL A 25 -5.25 -7.90 10.64
CA VAL A 25 -6.06 -6.92 9.89
C VAL A 25 -5.19 -5.99 9.07
N ALA A 26 -4.06 -5.52 9.61
CA ALA A 26 -3.21 -4.57 8.89
C ALA A 26 -2.24 -5.26 7.90
N MET A 27 -1.99 -6.57 8.03
CA MET A 27 -0.99 -7.28 7.22
C MET A 27 -1.57 -8.50 6.48
N ALA A 28 -2.04 -9.52 7.20
CA ALA A 28 -2.46 -10.78 6.58
C ALA A 28 -3.68 -10.61 5.65
N LEU A 29 -4.69 -9.85 6.10
CA LEU A 29 -5.92 -9.62 5.35
C LEU A 29 -5.67 -8.84 4.04
N PRO A 30 -4.96 -7.70 4.01
CA PRO A 30 -4.63 -6.99 2.77
C PRO A 30 -3.85 -7.85 1.77
N ILE A 31 -2.86 -8.63 2.25
CA ILE A 31 -2.08 -9.52 1.39
C ILE A 31 -2.97 -10.62 0.81
N PHE A 32 -3.85 -11.20 1.61
CA PHE A 32 -4.80 -12.21 1.13
C PHE A 32 -5.75 -11.63 0.07
N LEU A 33 -6.35 -10.46 0.32
CA LEU A 33 -7.22 -9.78 -0.63
C LEU A 33 -6.49 -9.44 -1.93
N TRP A 34 -5.23 -9.00 -1.85
CA TRP A 34 -4.42 -8.71 -3.03
C TRP A 34 -4.19 -9.95 -3.89
N ASN A 35 -3.81 -11.06 -3.26
CA ASN A 35 -3.63 -12.33 -3.97
C ASN A 35 -4.96 -12.83 -4.57
N TYR A 36 -6.06 -12.69 -3.84
CA TYR A 36 -7.39 -13.03 -4.34
C TYR A 36 -7.81 -12.17 -5.54
N ALA A 37 -7.53 -10.85 -5.49
CA ALA A 37 -7.80 -9.93 -6.59
C ALA A 37 -7.00 -10.29 -7.84
N LEU A 38 -5.73 -10.68 -7.70
CA LEU A 38 -4.89 -11.12 -8.83
C LEU A 38 -5.39 -12.41 -9.50
N LEU A 39 -6.18 -13.23 -8.81
CA LEU A 39 -6.81 -14.41 -9.41
C LEU A 39 -8.05 -14.07 -10.25
N HIS A 40 -8.67 -12.90 -10.04
CA HIS A 40 -9.93 -12.49 -10.67
C HIS A 40 -9.80 -11.29 -11.62
N TYR A 41 -8.74 -10.49 -11.47
CA TYR A 41 -8.47 -9.30 -12.28
C TYR A 41 -7.13 -9.42 -13.00
N ASP A 42 -7.09 -8.98 -14.27
CA ASP A 42 -5.84 -8.92 -15.03
C ASP A 42 -4.86 -7.95 -14.37
N ALA A 43 -3.56 -8.25 -14.46
CA ALA A 43 -2.49 -7.47 -13.82
C ALA A 43 -2.52 -5.97 -14.18
N SER A 44 -3.07 -5.62 -15.35
CA SER A 44 -3.25 -4.23 -15.77
C SER A 44 -4.32 -3.49 -14.99
N GLU A 45 -5.39 -4.15 -14.54
CA GLU A 45 -6.42 -3.53 -13.71
C GLU A 45 -5.97 -3.46 -12.24
N ALA A 46 -5.32 -4.51 -11.73
CA ALA A 46 -4.72 -4.52 -10.39
C ALA A 46 -3.65 -3.42 -10.21
N GLY A 47 -2.86 -3.14 -11.26
CA GLY A 47 -1.89 -2.05 -11.29
C GLY A 47 -2.50 -0.66 -11.15
N LEU A 48 -3.77 -0.47 -11.52
CA LEU A 48 -4.46 0.81 -11.29
C LEU A 48 -4.82 0.99 -9.82
N PHE A 49 -5.30 -0.07 -9.15
CA PHE A 49 -5.66 -0.03 -7.74
C PHE A 49 -4.48 0.25 -6.82
N ILE A 50 -3.29 -0.28 -7.13
CA ILE A 50 -2.11 -0.04 -6.28
C ILE A 50 -1.62 1.40 -6.34
N ASN A 51 -1.83 2.10 -7.47
CA ASN A 51 -1.56 3.53 -7.58
C ASN A 51 -2.55 4.39 -6.78
N LEU A 52 -3.75 3.88 -6.48
CA LEU A 52 -4.74 4.57 -5.66
C LEU A 52 -4.49 4.44 -4.15
N VAL A 53 -3.83 3.36 -3.71
CA VAL A 53 -3.46 3.14 -2.30
C VAL A 53 -2.77 4.38 -1.67
N PRO A 54 -1.71 4.95 -2.26
CA PRO A 54 -1.06 6.13 -1.69
C PRO A 54 -1.96 7.38 -1.71
N VAL A 55 -2.86 7.54 -2.69
CA VAL A 55 -3.84 8.64 -2.72
C VAL A 55 -4.80 8.53 -1.54
N PHE A 56 -5.43 7.36 -1.36
CA PHE A 56 -6.33 7.11 -0.24
C PHE A 56 -5.61 7.19 1.12
N SER A 57 -4.36 6.74 1.18
CA SER A 57 -3.53 6.86 2.38
C SER A 57 -3.32 8.32 2.79
N VAL A 58 -3.03 9.21 1.83
CA VAL A 58 -2.84 10.65 2.11
C VAL A 58 -4.16 11.31 2.51
N ILE A 59 -5.25 11.01 1.80
CA ILE A 59 -6.59 11.53 2.14
C ILE A 59 -6.97 11.11 3.56
N SER A 60 -6.82 9.83 3.89
CA SER A 60 -7.11 9.30 5.22
C SER A 60 -6.21 9.94 6.27
N ALA A 61 -4.90 10.05 6.00
CA ALA A 61 -3.97 10.71 6.90
C ALA A 61 -4.37 12.17 7.17
N MET A 62 -4.83 12.93 6.18
CA MET A 62 -5.32 14.30 6.37
C MET A 62 -6.60 14.37 7.21
N LEU A 63 -7.51 13.41 7.03
CA LEU A 63 -8.81 13.38 7.74
C LEU A 63 -8.68 12.95 9.21
N PHE A 64 -7.83 11.97 9.51
CA PHE A 64 -7.74 11.39 10.85
C PHE A 64 -6.77 12.12 11.79
N LEU A 65 -5.87 12.98 11.27
CA LEU A 65 -4.75 13.47 12.09
C LEU A 65 -5.17 14.37 13.25
N GLY A 66 -6.25 15.16 13.12
CA GLY A 66 -6.91 15.89 14.23
C GLY A 66 -6.06 16.89 15.04
N GLU A 67 -4.74 16.85 14.93
CA GLU A 67 -3.75 17.71 15.58
C GLU A 67 -3.17 18.70 14.57
N ARG A 68 -2.63 19.82 15.07
CA ARG A 68 -2.03 20.88 14.24
C ARG A 68 -0.96 20.27 13.35
N VAL A 69 -1.28 20.15 12.06
CA VAL A 69 -0.41 19.61 11.02
C VAL A 69 1.00 20.20 11.20
N ASN A 70 1.95 19.35 11.60
CA ASN A 70 3.34 19.76 11.74
C ASN A 70 3.92 19.96 10.33
N ALA A 71 4.84 20.91 10.15
CA ALA A 71 5.57 21.11 8.90
C ALA A 71 6.14 19.79 8.32
N GLY A 72 6.56 18.86 9.18
CA GLY A 72 7.03 17.53 8.76
C GLY A 72 5.95 16.67 8.08
N GLN A 73 4.70 16.72 8.53
CA GLN A 73 3.58 15.99 7.91
C GLN A 73 3.17 16.62 6.58
N LEU A 74 3.26 17.94 6.46
CA LEU A 74 3.05 18.66 5.20
C LEU A 74 4.08 18.27 4.15
N ILE A 75 5.36 18.18 4.53
CA ILE A 75 6.44 17.72 3.65
C ILE A 75 6.24 16.26 3.27
N ALA A 76 5.92 15.39 4.23
CA ALA A 76 5.66 13.97 3.97
C ALA A 76 4.48 13.78 3.01
N GLY A 77 3.38 14.52 3.21
CA GLY A 77 2.23 14.52 2.30
C GLY A 77 2.61 15.00 0.89
N GLY A 78 3.38 16.08 0.78
CA GLY A 78 3.87 16.60 -0.50
C GLY A 78 4.76 15.60 -1.24
N VAL A 79 5.69 14.94 -0.55
CA VAL A 79 6.56 13.91 -1.13
C VAL A 79 5.76 12.71 -1.63
N VAL A 80 4.75 12.26 -0.88
CA VAL A 80 3.88 11.16 -1.32
C VAL A 80 3.08 11.56 -2.56
N ILE A 81 2.49 12.76 -2.59
CA ILE A 81 1.77 13.26 -3.77
C ILE A 81 2.68 13.30 -5.01
N LEU A 82 3.91 13.81 -4.86
CA LEU A 82 4.90 13.83 -5.95
C LEU A 82 5.25 12.41 -6.42
N GLY A 83 5.45 11.48 -5.49
CA GLY A 83 5.72 10.07 -5.80
C GLY A 83 4.57 9.41 -6.59
N VAL A 84 3.32 9.69 -6.22
CA VAL A 84 2.15 9.19 -6.96
C VAL A 84 2.06 9.78 -8.36
N LEU A 85 2.27 11.09 -8.49
CA LEU A 85 2.24 11.77 -9.79
C LEU A 85 3.29 11.19 -10.76
N LEU A 86 4.51 10.94 -10.25
CA LEU A 86 5.57 10.30 -11.01
C LEU A 86 5.20 8.85 -11.39
N SER A 87 4.77 8.02 -10.44
CA SER A 87 4.39 6.61 -10.69
C SER A 87 3.23 6.48 -11.68
N SER A 88 2.24 7.37 -11.59
CA SER A 88 1.07 7.37 -12.50
C SER A 88 1.45 7.71 -13.94
N GLY A 89 2.47 8.56 -14.15
CA GLY A 89 3.04 8.84 -15.47
C GLY A 89 3.80 7.66 -16.10
N PHE A 90 4.21 6.66 -15.31
CA PHE A 90 5.02 5.53 -15.74
C PHE A 90 4.26 4.22 -15.97
N SER A 91 2.92 4.24 -16.05
CA SER A 91 2.16 3.04 -16.47
C SER A 91 2.48 2.69 -17.93
N VAL A 92 3.54 1.89 -18.10
CA VAL A 92 3.90 1.23 -19.35
C VAL A 92 2.74 0.32 -19.73
N LYS A 93 1.94 0.81 -20.68
CA LYS A 93 0.90 0.06 -21.38
C LYS A 93 1.58 -1.05 -22.19
N ASN A 94 1.92 -2.16 -21.53
CA ASN A 94 2.47 -3.35 -22.18
C ASN A 94 1.33 -4.12 -22.85
N ARG A 95 0.78 -3.54 -23.93
CA ARG A 95 0.00 -4.30 -24.90
C ARG A 95 0.97 -4.94 -25.89
N THR A 96 0.68 -6.20 -26.23
CA THR A 96 1.08 -6.89 -27.46
C THR A 96 2.31 -7.81 -27.38
N ILE A 97 2.18 -8.97 -26.72
CA ILE A 97 2.86 -10.22 -27.14
C ILE A 97 1.86 -11.38 -27.06
N ARG A 98 0.81 -11.36 -27.88
CA ARG A 98 0.06 -12.59 -28.22
C ARG A 98 -0.80 -12.40 -29.47
N SER A 99 -0.20 -12.50 -30.65
CA SER A 99 -0.99 -12.74 -31.86
C SER A 99 -0.36 -13.61 -32.93
N ASN A 100 0.84 -14.21 -32.75
CA ASN A 100 1.53 -14.87 -33.88
C ASN A 100 1.61 -16.41 -33.85
N TRP A 101 0.80 -17.09 -33.04
CA TRP A 101 0.77 -18.56 -33.01
C TRP A 101 -0.39 -19.18 -33.82
N TYR A 102 -1.18 -18.35 -34.52
CA TYR A 102 -2.28 -18.81 -35.36
C TYR A 102 -1.89 -18.91 -36.85
N ASP A 103 -0.82 -18.22 -37.27
CA ASP A 103 -0.44 -18.12 -38.69
C ASP A 103 0.74 -19.02 -39.10
N ALA A 104 1.26 -19.85 -38.18
CA ALA A 104 2.39 -20.77 -38.45
C ALA A 104 1.95 -22.21 -38.83
N GLY A 105 0.64 -22.41 -39.03
CA GLY A 105 0.03 -23.73 -39.19
C GLY A 105 -0.67 -24.00 -40.52
N HIS A 106 -0.40 -23.20 -41.57
CA HIS A 106 -0.90 -23.43 -42.92
C HIS A 106 0.23 -23.44 -43.94
#